data_AF-A0A7S2VIU9-F1
#
_entry.id   AF-A0A7S2VIU9-F1
#
_cell.length_a   1.000
_cell.length_b   1.000
_cell.length_c   1.000
_cell.angle_alpha   90.00
_cell.angle_beta   90.00
_cell.angle_gamma   90.00
#
_symmetry.space_group_name_H-M   'P 1'
#
loop_
_entity.id
_entity.type
_entity.pdbx_description
1 polymer ?
#
loop_
_entity_poly.entity_id
_entity_poly.type
_entity_poly.pdbx_seq_one_letter_code
_entity_poly.pdbx_strand_id
1 'polypeptide(L)'
;FAVLQQSGSIGIYNLDNELSKKFDPPLATDYIFPGGNNRILLKSEEKMVLYDLTARKVVDEVAVPGGVRYAVWSQNGQYVAFMSKHNVLLAGKNLEYLHSFHENIRVKSGAWDENGVFVYTTLSHVKYCLPNGDSGIIHSLKAPIYIVRVHKHHMYYIDREQEVNKQRLNCTEYLFKLSLHQRKFNDVKVWITNGRLCGNAMIGYLKHKGFPEVALHFVEDQQTRFNLALEYGHIEEALTAAQDL
;
A
#
# COMPACT_ATOMS: atom_id res chain seq x y z
N PHE A 1 -22.11 17.31 5.18
CA PHE A 1 -21.45 16.64 4.04
C PHE A 1 -21.12 17.65 2.96
N ALA A 2 -20.27 17.31 1.98
CA ALA A 2 -19.89 18.20 0.89
C ALA A 2 -20.57 17.79 -0.42
N VAL A 3 -20.92 18.76 -1.26
CA VAL A 3 -21.53 18.55 -2.57
C VAL A 3 -20.86 19.45 -3.61
N LEU A 4 -20.42 18.85 -4.71
CA LEU A 4 -20.02 19.59 -5.92
C LEU A 4 -21.29 19.95 -6.70
N GLN A 5 -21.58 21.25 -6.81
CA GLN A 5 -22.76 21.75 -7.50
C GLN A 5 -22.54 21.80 -9.01
N GLN A 6 -23.63 21.80 -9.80
CA GLN A 6 -23.56 21.94 -11.26
C GLN A 6 -22.87 23.23 -11.72
N SER A 7 -22.87 24.27 -10.88
CA SER A 7 -22.14 25.52 -11.12
C SER A 7 -20.63 25.40 -10.94
N GLY A 8 -20.10 24.24 -10.51
CA GLY A 8 -18.68 24.01 -10.22
C GLY A 8 -18.25 24.36 -8.79
N SER A 9 -19.07 25.13 -8.06
CA SER A 9 -18.81 25.49 -6.66
C SER A 9 -19.09 24.32 -5.71
N ILE A 10 -18.41 24.30 -4.56
CA ILE A 10 -18.58 23.28 -3.52
C ILE A 10 -19.39 23.85 -2.36
N GLY A 11 -20.49 23.19 -2.02
CA GLY A 11 -21.33 23.48 -0.86
C GLY A 11 -21.07 22.50 0.28
N ILE A 12 -21.00 23.01 1.50
CA ILE A 12 -20.92 22.22 2.74
C ILE A 12 -22.26 22.35 3.46
N TYR A 13 -22.90 21.21 3.70
CA TYR A 13 -24.22 21.10 4.30
C TYR A 13 -24.16 20.42 5.67
N ASN A 14 -25.08 20.76 6.57
CA ASN A 14 -25.31 20.00 7.80
C ASN A 14 -26.16 18.73 7.51
N LEU A 15 -26.56 18.00 8.55
CA LEU A 15 -27.38 16.79 8.39
C LEU A 15 -28.85 17.11 8.03
N ASP A 16 -29.29 18.34 8.28
CA ASP A 16 -30.62 18.87 7.95
C ASP A 16 -30.69 19.44 6.52
N ASN A 17 -29.64 19.23 5.71
CA ASN A 17 -29.48 19.75 4.34
C ASN A 17 -29.41 21.28 4.23
N GLU A 18 -29.05 21.98 5.30
CA GLU A 18 -28.85 23.42 5.29
C GLU A 18 -27.42 23.78 4.89
N LEU A 19 -27.28 24.75 3.99
CA LEU A 19 -26.00 25.21 3.49
C LEU A 19 -25.25 25.99 4.58
N SER A 20 -24.13 25.45 5.05
CA SER A 20 -23.27 26.09 6.05
C SER A 20 -22.16 26.94 5.43
N LYS A 21 -21.53 26.46 4.34
CA LYS A 21 -20.44 27.16 3.65
C LYS A 21 -20.51 26.88 2.15
N LYS A 22 -20.07 27.84 1.34
CA LYS A 22 -19.90 27.69 -0.10
C LYS A 22 -18.58 28.31 -0.53
N PHE A 23 -17.86 27.66 -1.44
CA PHE A 23 -16.64 28.19 -2.02
C PHE A 23 -16.44 27.66 -3.44
N ASP A 24 -15.69 28.39 -4.26
CA ASP A 24 -15.26 27.92 -5.56
C ASP A 24 -13.95 27.14 -5.41
N PRO A 25 -13.84 25.93 -5.99
CA PRO A 25 -12.61 25.16 -5.88
C PRO A 25 -11.45 25.88 -6.56
N PRO A 26 -10.21 25.76 -6.04
CA PRO A 26 -9.04 26.44 -6.59
C PRO A 26 -8.59 25.91 -7.96
N LEU A 27 -9.23 24.84 -8.45
CA LEU A 27 -9.01 24.24 -9.76
C LEU A 27 -10.30 23.62 -10.31
N ALA A 28 -10.34 23.37 -11.62
CA ALA A 28 -11.42 22.63 -12.27
C ALA A 28 -11.58 21.26 -11.61
N THR A 29 -12.70 21.06 -10.91
CA THR A 29 -12.95 19.87 -10.10
C THR A 29 -14.11 19.08 -10.68
N ASP A 30 -13.86 17.85 -11.11
CA ASP A 30 -14.87 16.97 -11.70
C ASP A 30 -15.56 16.10 -10.65
N TYR A 31 -14.86 15.84 -9.54
CA TYR A 31 -15.32 14.96 -8.48
C TYR A 31 -14.66 15.30 -7.15
N ILE A 32 -15.33 14.94 -6.06
CA ILE A 32 -14.83 15.15 -4.70
C ILE A 32 -14.77 13.84 -3.93
N PHE A 33 -13.72 13.67 -3.12
CA PHE A 33 -13.60 12.56 -2.17
C PHE A 33 -13.45 13.10 -0.74
N PRO A 34 -13.81 12.30 0.29
CA PRO A 34 -13.47 12.64 1.66
C PRO A 34 -11.96 12.83 1.83
N GLY A 35 -11.53 13.90 2.50
CA GLY A 35 -10.11 14.20 2.76
C GLY A 35 -9.70 14.06 4.23
N GLY A 36 -10.57 13.50 5.08
CA GLY A 36 -10.43 13.51 6.53
C GLY A 36 -11.14 14.70 7.19
N ASN A 37 -10.83 14.95 8.47
CA ASN A 37 -11.50 15.99 9.25
C ASN A 37 -11.24 17.39 8.67
N ASN A 38 -12.32 18.12 8.37
CA ASN A 38 -12.29 19.47 7.78
C ASN A 38 -11.47 19.58 6.49
N ARG A 39 -11.27 18.47 5.78
CA ARG A 39 -10.51 18.41 4.53
C ARG A 39 -11.30 17.68 3.46
N ILE A 40 -11.08 18.09 2.21
CA ILE A 40 -11.72 17.51 1.04
C ILE A 40 -10.69 17.27 -0.04
N LEU A 41 -10.81 16.14 -0.74
CA LEU A 41 -10.01 15.84 -1.91
C LEU A 41 -10.76 16.29 -3.16
N LEU A 42 -10.10 17.10 -3.97
CA LEU A 42 -10.62 17.63 -5.23
C LEU A 42 -9.92 16.91 -6.37
N LYS A 43 -10.69 16.24 -7.23
CA LYS A 43 -10.16 15.56 -8.41
C LYS A 43 -10.25 16.50 -9.62
N SER A 44 -9.13 16.62 -10.34
CA SER A 44 -9.04 17.32 -11.61
C SER A 44 -8.22 16.48 -12.58
N GLU A 45 -8.82 15.93 -13.63
CA GLU A 45 -8.13 15.07 -14.61
C GLU A 45 -7.17 14.05 -13.96
N GLU A 46 -5.85 14.27 -14.05
CA GLU A 46 -4.76 13.46 -13.49
C GLU A 46 -4.14 14.02 -12.20
N LYS A 47 -4.81 14.93 -11.51
CA LYS A 47 -4.38 15.54 -10.26
C LYS A 47 -5.41 15.36 -9.15
N MET A 48 -4.90 15.17 -7.94
CA MET A 48 -5.65 15.24 -6.69
C MET A 48 -5.12 16.37 -5.85
N VAL A 49 -6.03 17.22 -5.36
CA VAL A 49 -5.70 18.35 -4.49
C VAL A 49 -6.38 18.15 -3.14
N LEU A 50 -5.64 18.29 -2.05
CA LEU A 50 -6.19 18.28 -0.71
C LEU A 50 -6.45 19.73 -0.27
N TYR A 51 -7.70 20.04 0.01
CA TYR A 51 -8.12 21.38 0.42
C TYR A 51 -8.59 21.39 1.87
N ASP A 52 -8.07 22.33 2.66
CA ASP A 52 -8.46 22.53 4.06
C ASP A 52 -9.61 23.56 4.14
N LEU A 53 -10.77 23.12 4.62
CA LEU A 53 -11.99 23.94 4.71
C LEU A 53 -11.94 24.98 5.82
N THR A 54 -11.02 24.83 6.77
CA THR A 54 -10.86 25.75 7.92
C THR A 54 -9.90 26.86 7.54
N ALA A 55 -8.71 26.49 7.05
CA ALA A 55 -7.69 27.41 6.60
C ALA A 55 -7.98 28.00 5.20
N ARG A 56 -8.95 27.44 4.48
CA ARG A 56 -9.37 27.84 3.12
C ARG A 56 -8.21 27.86 2.13
N LYS A 57 -7.33 26.88 2.22
CA LYS A 57 -6.14 26.78 1.37
C LYS A 57 -5.93 25.35 0.87
N VAL A 58 -5.21 25.26 -0.24
CA VAL A 58 -4.62 24.00 -0.69
C VAL A 58 -3.56 23.59 0.34
N VAL A 59 -3.65 22.35 0.81
CA VAL A 59 -2.65 21.72 1.65
C VAL A 59 -1.49 21.25 0.78
N ASP A 60 -1.79 20.44 -0.23
CA ASP A 60 -0.85 19.97 -1.23
C ASP A 60 -1.61 19.35 -2.42
N GLU A 61 -0.87 18.95 -3.46
CA GLU A 61 -1.38 18.24 -4.63
C GLU A 61 -0.49 17.06 -5.02
N VAL A 62 -1.10 16.05 -5.66
CA VAL A 62 -0.37 14.91 -6.22
C VAL A 62 -0.91 14.55 -7.60
N ALA A 63 0.00 14.31 -8.55
CA ALA A 63 -0.34 13.77 -9.86
C ALA A 63 -0.58 12.26 -9.75
N VAL A 64 -1.70 11.78 -10.28
CA VAL A 64 -2.07 10.36 -10.30
C VAL A 64 -2.26 9.90 -11.75
N PRO A 65 -1.32 9.10 -12.29
CA PRO A 65 -1.37 8.66 -13.68
C PRO A 65 -2.67 7.94 -14.06
N GLY A 66 -3.28 8.35 -15.17
CA GLY A 66 -4.52 7.78 -15.70
C GLY A 66 -5.79 8.20 -14.94
N GLY A 67 -5.69 9.20 -14.05
CA GLY A 67 -6.81 9.80 -13.34
C GLY A 67 -7.40 8.94 -12.21
N VAL A 68 -7.74 9.59 -11.10
CA VAL A 68 -8.29 8.90 -9.92
C VAL A 68 -9.71 8.43 -10.16
N ARG A 69 -9.97 7.18 -9.81
CA ARG A 69 -11.32 6.60 -9.76
C ARG A 69 -11.79 6.36 -8.34
N TYR A 70 -10.87 5.98 -7.46
CA TYR A 70 -11.15 5.72 -6.07
C TYR A 70 -10.04 6.28 -5.19
N ALA A 71 -10.41 6.80 -4.02
CA ALA A 71 -9.51 7.19 -2.96
C ALA A 71 -9.88 6.42 -1.69
N VAL A 72 -8.91 5.75 -1.08
CA VAL A 72 -9.12 4.92 0.12
C VAL A 72 -8.15 5.36 1.20
N TRP A 73 -8.67 5.94 2.27
CA TRP A 73 -7.88 6.34 3.44
C TRP A 73 -7.61 5.15 4.36
N SER A 74 -6.43 5.13 4.97
CA SER A 74 -6.14 4.23 6.07
C SER A 74 -7.00 4.56 7.28
N GLN A 75 -7.27 3.58 8.15
CA GLN A 75 -8.19 3.77 9.29
C GLN A 75 -7.72 4.88 10.26
N ASN A 76 -6.40 5.10 10.35
CA ASN A 76 -5.78 6.15 11.16
C ASN A 76 -5.55 7.47 10.41
N GLY A 77 -5.98 7.57 9.15
CA GLY A 77 -5.82 8.75 8.30
C GLY A 77 -4.38 9.14 7.97
N GLN A 78 -3.39 8.27 8.23
CA GLN A 78 -1.99 8.57 7.92
C GLN A 78 -1.64 8.41 6.44
N TYR A 79 -2.36 7.55 5.72
CA TYR A 79 -2.11 7.24 4.32
C TYR A 79 -3.41 7.27 3.51
N VAL A 80 -3.27 7.57 2.23
CA VAL A 80 -4.34 7.46 1.23
C VAL A 80 -3.82 6.71 0.01
N ALA A 81 -4.63 5.81 -0.51
CA ALA A 81 -4.37 5.09 -1.76
C ALA A 81 -5.31 5.62 -2.83
N PHE A 82 -4.74 6.13 -3.93
CA PHE A 82 -5.45 6.50 -5.13
C PHE A 82 -5.37 5.38 -6.15
N MET A 83 -6.52 4.94 -6.67
CA MET A 83 -6.59 3.90 -7.68
C MET A 83 -7.09 4.49 -8.99
N SER A 84 -6.31 4.30 -10.06
CA SER A 84 -6.73 4.53 -11.44
C SER A 84 -7.05 3.20 -12.12
N LYS A 85 -7.20 3.18 -13.45
CA LYS A 85 -7.45 1.94 -14.20
C LYS A 85 -6.29 0.94 -14.06
N HIS A 86 -5.05 1.45 -14.05
CA HIS A 86 -3.81 0.67 -14.13
C HIS A 86 -2.74 1.16 -13.15
N ASN A 87 -3.12 1.96 -12.15
CA ASN A 87 -2.17 2.49 -11.18
C ASN A 87 -2.75 2.46 -9.78
N VAL A 88 -1.91 2.16 -8.80
CA VAL A 88 -2.15 2.42 -7.38
C VAL A 88 -1.08 3.40 -6.92
N LEU A 89 -1.47 4.59 -6.47
CA LEU A 89 -0.56 5.58 -5.91
C LEU A 89 -0.83 5.71 -4.42
N LEU A 90 0.22 5.58 -3.61
CA LEU A 90 0.17 5.81 -2.18
C LEU A 90 0.69 7.22 -1.90
N ALA A 91 -0.05 7.96 -1.09
CA ALA A 91 0.34 9.25 -0.57
C ALA A 91 0.10 9.30 0.94
N GLY A 92 0.78 10.20 1.64
CA GLY A 92 0.54 10.43 3.06
C GLY A 92 -0.61 11.38 3.34
N LYS A 93 -0.76 11.76 4.61
CA LYS A 93 -1.94 12.49 5.11
C LYS A 93 -2.10 13.91 4.58
N ASN A 94 -1.01 14.49 4.09
CA ASN A 94 -1.00 15.80 3.46
C ASN A 94 -0.77 15.70 1.95
N LEU A 95 -0.94 14.52 1.34
CA LEU A 95 -0.64 14.19 -0.06
C LEU A 95 0.84 14.16 -0.45
N GLU A 96 1.73 14.01 0.52
CA GLU A 96 3.13 13.70 0.24
C GLU A 96 3.21 12.41 -0.61
N TYR A 97 3.81 12.49 -1.80
CA TYR A 97 3.99 11.34 -2.67
C TYR A 97 4.85 10.29 -1.96
N LEU A 98 4.37 9.05 -1.91
CA LEU A 98 5.14 7.93 -1.37
C LEU A 98 5.64 7.06 -2.52
N HIS A 99 4.73 6.33 -3.18
CA HIS A 99 5.06 5.48 -4.32
C HIS A 99 3.86 5.25 -5.25
N SER A 100 4.16 5.00 -6.52
CA SER A 100 3.18 4.63 -7.55
C SER A 100 3.51 3.25 -8.13
N PHE A 101 2.48 2.42 -8.28
CA PHE A 101 2.57 1.04 -8.73
C PHE A 101 1.75 0.87 -10.01
N HIS A 102 2.43 0.63 -11.13
CA HIS A 102 1.77 0.38 -12.41
C HIS A 102 1.37 -1.10 -12.55
N GLU A 103 0.12 -1.34 -12.95
CA GLU A 103 -0.45 -2.65 -13.20
C GLU A 103 -0.83 -2.83 -14.66
N ASN A 104 -0.28 -3.87 -15.30
CA ASN A 104 -0.73 -4.28 -16.64
C ASN A 104 -2.19 -4.77 -16.63
N ILE A 105 -2.67 -5.24 -15.48
CA ILE A 105 -4.01 -5.78 -15.30
C ILE A 105 -4.85 -4.79 -14.50
N ARG A 106 -6.09 -4.55 -14.95
CA ARG A 106 -6.96 -3.52 -14.38
C ARG A 106 -7.16 -3.70 -12.88
N VAL A 107 -6.95 -2.63 -12.12
CA VAL A 107 -7.22 -2.53 -10.67
C VAL A 107 -8.73 -2.45 -10.44
N LYS A 108 -9.20 -3.14 -9.40
CA LYS A 108 -10.63 -3.29 -9.10
C LYS A 108 -11.04 -2.60 -7.80
N SER A 109 -10.32 -2.86 -6.73
CA SER A 109 -10.60 -2.32 -5.39
C SER A 109 -9.40 -2.55 -4.48
N GLY A 110 -9.38 -1.91 -3.31
CA GLY A 110 -8.38 -2.17 -2.28
C GLY A 110 -8.76 -1.55 -0.95
N ALA A 111 -8.11 -2.04 0.10
CA ALA A 111 -8.27 -1.57 1.47
C ALA A 111 -6.96 -1.67 2.23
N TRP A 112 -6.79 -0.80 3.21
CA TRP A 112 -5.67 -0.85 4.14
C TRP A 112 -5.90 -1.91 5.20
N ASP A 113 -4.84 -2.65 5.54
CA ASP A 113 -4.80 -3.44 6.77
C ASP A 113 -4.45 -2.55 7.98
N GLU A 114 -4.53 -3.12 9.19
CA GLU A 114 -4.19 -2.42 10.43
C GLU A 114 -2.72 -1.98 10.54
N ASN A 115 -1.82 -2.54 9.73
CA ASN A 115 -0.38 -2.27 9.77
C ASN A 115 0.06 -1.19 8.77
N GLY A 116 -0.87 -0.63 7.99
CA GLY A 116 -0.55 0.33 6.94
C GLY A 116 -0.07 -0.33 5.64
N VAL A 117 -0.47 -1.57 5.39
CA VAL A 117 -0.27 -2.24 4.11
C VAL A 117 -1.53 -2.08 3.26
N PHE A 118 -1.39 -1.61 2.04
CA PHE A 118 -2.52 -1.52 1.13
C PHE A 118 -2.66 -2.83 0.35
N VAL A 119 -3.77 -3.54 0.58
CA VAL A 119 -4.11 -4.77 -0.14
C VAL A 119 -5.13 -4.43 -1.21
N TYR A 120 -4.86 -4.82 -2.44
CA TYR A 120 -5.73 -4.51 -3.57
C TYR A 120 -5.90 -5.69 -4.51
N THR A 121 -6.89 -5.58 -5.37
CA THR A 121 -7.25 -6.60 -6.35
C THR A 121 -7.09 -6.04 -7.75
N THR A 122 -6.54 -6.88 -8.62
CA THR A 122 -6.67 -6.71 -10.07
C THR A 122 -7.75 -7.68 -10.58
N LEU A 123 -7.92 -7.80 -11.90
CA LEU A 123 -8.80 -8.83 -12.47
C LEU A 123 -8.34 -10.27 -12.17
N SER A 124 -7.07 -10.48 -11.82
CA SER A 124 -6.49 -11.83 -11.71
C SER A 124 -5.63 -12.07 -10.47
N HIS A 125 -5.41 -11.07 -9.61
CA HIS A 125 -4.57 -11.23 -8.43
C HIS A 125 -5.10 -10.43 -7.24
N VAL A 126 -4.84 -10.96 -6.04
CA VAL A 126 -4.74 -10.18 -4.81
C VAL A 126 -3.28 -9.81 -4.62
N LYS A 127 -3.02 -8.52 -4.47
CA LYS A 127 -1.68 -7.94 -4.35
C LYS A 127 -1.60 -7.06 -3.12
N TYR A 128 -0.38 -6.71 -2.74
CA TYR A 128 -0.15 -5.70 -1.71
C TYR A 128 0.89 -4.68 -2.19
N CYS A 129 0.83 -3.48 -1.63
CA CYS A 129 1.89 -2.49 -1.71
C CYS A 129 2.08 -1.76 -0.38
N LEU A 130 3.30 -1.29 -0.17
CA LEU A 130 3.75 -0.65 1.05
C LEU A 130 4.15 0.80 0.76
N PRO A 131 4.01 1.72 1.74
CA PRO A 131 4.49 3.10 1.67
C PRO A 131 5.96 3.29 1.32
N ASN A 132 6.79 2.25 1.45
CA ASN A 132 8.23 2.27 1.17
C ASN A 132 8.59 1.74 -0.24
N GLY A 133 7.58 1.46 -1.08
CA GLY A 133 7.76 1.03 -2.46
C GLY A 133 7.81 -0.49 -2.64
N ASP A 134 7.78 -1.26 -1.55
CA ASP A 134 7.70 -2.71 -1.66
C ASP A 134 6.29 -3.15 -2.07
N SER A 135 6.22 -4.17 -2.92
CA SER A 135 4.96 -4.77 -3.37
C SER A 135 5.14 -6.26 -3.65
N GLY A 136 4.01 -6.94 -3.87
CA GLY A 136 4.02 -8.36 -4.20
C GLY A 136 2.63 -8.89 -4.52
N ILE A 137 2.60 -10.15 -4.96
CA ILE A 137 1.36 -10.91 -5.22
C ILE A 137 1.11 -11.80 -4.01
N ILE A 138 -0.08 -11.72 -3.41
CA ILE A 138 -0.47 -12.61 -2.33
C ILE A 138 -0.94 -13.95 -2.91
N HIS A 139 -1.85 -13.91 -3.90
CA HIS A 139 -2.29 -15.08 -4.66
C HIS A 139 -3.06 -14.67 -5.93
N SER A 140 -3.23 -15.62 -6.85
CA SER A 140 -4.02 -15.45 -8.07
C SER A 140 -5.51 -15.72 -7.83
N LEU A 141 -6.36 -15.03 -8.60
CA LEU A 141 -7.81 -15.10 -8.59
C LEU A 141 -8.32 -15.77 -9.86
N LYS A 142 -9.32 -16.64 -9.71
CA LYS A 142 -10.06 -17.22 -10.85
C LYS A 142 -11.08 -16.23 -11.45
N ALA A 143 -11.61 -15.35 -10.61
CA ALA A 143 -12.58 -14.32 -10.99
C ALA A 143 -12.32 -13.02 -10.20
N PRO A 144 -12.66 -11.85 -10.75
CA PRO A 144 -12.47 -10.57 -10.05
C PRO A 144 -13.38 -10.45 -8.83
N ILE A 145 -12.81 -9.99 -7.73
CA ILE A 145 -13.49 -9.70 -6.47
C ILE A 145 -13.30 -8.24 -6.08
N TYR A 146 -14.14 -7.73 -5.18
CA TYR A 146 -14.11 -6.35 -4.71
C TYR A 146 -13.90 -6.32 -3.19
N ILE A 147 -12.70 -5.95 -2.75
CA ILE A 147 -12.33 -5.81 -1.33
C ILE A 147 -13.16 -4.70 -0.71
N VAL A 148 -13.81 -5.03 0.39
CA VAL A 148 -14.51 -4.09 1.27
C VAL A 148 -13.63 -3.74 2.47
N ARG A 149 -12.93 -4.73 3.03
CA ARG A 149 -12.09 -4.54 4.22
C ARG A 149 -10.98 -5.58 4.31
N VAL A 150 -9.85 -5.19 4.86
CA VAL A 150 -8.83 -6.12 5.37
C VAL A 150 -8.70 -5.90 6.87
N HIS A 151 -8.78 -6.98 7.65
CA HIS A 151 -8.65 -6.91 9.10
C HIS A 151 -8.21 -8.25 9.69
N LYS A 152 -7.23 -8.23 10.61
CA LYS A 152 -6.75 -9.42 11.34
C LYS A 152 -6.42 -10.58 10.39
N HIS A 153 -5.63 -10.28 9.35
CA HIS A 153 -5.23 -11.23 8.29
C HIS A 153 -6.38 -11.84 7.48
N HIS A 154 -7.56 -11.22 7.49
CA HIS A 154 -8.70 -11.62 6.66
C HIS A 154 -9.08 -10.50 5.70
N MET A 155 -9.37 -10.90 4.46
CA MET A 155 -9.98 -10.08 3.44
C MET A 155 -11.49 -10.36 3.41
N TYR A 156 -12.28 -9.31 3.45
CA TYR A 156 -13.72 -9.31 3.26
C TYR A 156 -14.01 -8.68 1.91
N TYR A 157 -14.75 -9.38 1.05
CA TYR A 157 -14.98 -8.95 -0.32
C TYR A 157 -16.36 -9.35 -0.83
N ILE A 158 -16.77 -8.70 -1.91
CA ILE A 158 -17.95 -9.07 -2.69
C ILE A 158 -17.47 -9.64 -4.02
N ASP A 159 -18.03 -10.75 -4.46
CA ASP A 159 -17.75 -11.36 -5.76
C ASP A 159 -18.69 -10.82 -6.86
N ARG A 160 -18.77 -11.49 -8.02
CA ARG A 160 -19.63 -11.03 -9.13
C ARG A 160 -21.08 -11.46 -8.94
N GLU A 161 -21.29 -12.45 -8.10
CA GLU A 161 -22.56 -13.03 -7.70
C GLU A 161 -23.23 -12.20 -6.59
N GLN A 162 -22.56 -11.13 -6.14
CA GLN A 162 -22.99 -10.20 -5.08
C GLN A 162 -22.94 -10.83 -3.68
N GLU A 163 -22.20 -11.92 -3.53
CA GLU A 163 -22.07 -12.63 -2.26
C GLU A 163 -20.93 -12.04 -1.42
N VAL A 164 -21.20 -11.89 -0.12
CA VAL A 164 -20.22 -11.39 0.84
C VAL A 164 -19.39 -12.55 1.35
N ASN A 165 -18.08 -12.48 1.09
CA ASN A 165 -17.15 -13.54 1.38
C ASN A 165 -16.06 -13.08 2.35
N LYS A 166 -15.46 -14.04 3.05
CA LYS A 166 -14.33 -13.86 3.96
C LYS A 166 -13.26 -14.89 3.62
N GLN A 167 -12.03 -14.42 3.39
CA GLN A 167 -10.88 -15.26 3.09
C GLN A 167 -9.67 -14.87 3.95
N ARG A 168 -8.95 -15.86 4.46
CA ARG A 168 -7.67 -15.64 5.16
C ARG A 168 -6.58 -15.30 4.15
N LEU A 169 -5.83 -14.23 4.41
CA LEU A 169 -4.68 -13.83 3.61
C LEU A 169 -3.39 -14.47 4.16
N ASN A 170 -2.53 -14.95 3.27
CA ASN A 170 -1.14 -15.23 3.64
C ASN A 170 -0.36 -13.91 3.67
N CYS A 171 -0.22 -13.36 4.87
CA CYS A 171 0.36 -12.04 5.10
C CYS A 171 1.89 -12.08 5.31
N THR A 172 2.48 -13.27 5.27
CA THR A 172 3.84 -13.54 5.76
C THR A 172 4.90 -12.69 5.05
N GLU A 173 4.85 -12.61 3.71
CA GLU A 173 5.82 -11.84 2.94
C GLU A 173 5.74 -10.34 3.26
N TYR A 174 4.54 -9.75 3.23
CA TYR A 174 4.45 -8.30 3.43
C TYR A 174 4.71 -7.90 4.89
N LEU A 175 4.32 -8.74 5.86
CA LEU A 175 4.62 -8.50 7.28
C LEU A 175 6.11 -8.60 7.54
N PHE A 176 6.80 -9.53 6.87
CA PHE A 176 8.26 -9.62 6.89
C PHE A 176 8.91 -8.35 6.33
N LYS A 177 8.54 -7.95 5.10
CA LYS A 177 9.09 -6.73 4.47
C LYS A 177 8.82 -5.48 5.32
N LEU A 178 7.63 -5.37 5.90
CA LEU A 178 7.25 -4.29 6.79
C LEU A 178 8.11 -4.29 8.07
N SER A 179 8.29 -5.45 8.71
CA SER A 179 9.09 -5.56 9.94
C SER A 179 10.56 -5.17 9.70
N LEU A 180 11.12 -5.59 8.56
CA LEU A 180 12.46 -5.19 8.14
C LEU A 180 12.56 -3.67 7.94
N HIS A 181 11.59 -3.07 7.23
CA HIS A 181 11.55 -1.62 7.02
C HIS A 181 11.43 -0.85 8.34
N GLN A 182 10.64 -1.35 9.29
CA GLN A 182 10.48 -0.79 10.63
C GLN A 182 11.68 -1.09 11.57
N ARG A 183 12.72 -1.78 11.08
CA ARG A 183 13.90 -2.20 11.85
C ARG A 183 13.56 -3.06 13.08
N LYS A 184 12.47 -3.83 13.02
CA LYS A 184 12.04 -4.77 14.05
C LYS A 184 12.75 -6.11 13.90
N PHE A 185 14.08 -6.12 14.10
CA PHE A 185 14.91 -7.29 13.81
C PHE A 185 14.56 -8.52 14.67
N ASN A 186 14.03 -8.34 15.88
CA ASN A 186 13.56 -9.45 16.71
C ASN A 186 12.37 -10.18 16.06
N ASP A 187 11.40 -9.44 15.53
CA ASP A 187 10.26 -10.01 14.82
C ASP A 187 10.77 -10.73 13.56
N VAL A 188 11.63 -10.07 12.78
CA VAL A 188 12.26 -10.65 11.58
C VAL A 188 12.92 -11.99 11.90
N LYS A 189 13.69 -12.09 12.99
CA LYS A 189 14.28 -13.37 13.44
C LYS A 189 13.21 -14.43 13.70
N VAL A 190 12.16 -14.11 14.45
CA VAL A 190 11.05 -15.05 14.75
C VAL A 190 10.34 -15.54 13.49
N TRP A 191 10.10 -14.64 12.53
CA TRP A 191 9.48 -15.00 11.25
C TRP A 191 10.31 -16.04 10.48
N ILE A 192 11.63 -15.91 10.56
CA ILE A 192 12.53 -16.78 9.82
C ILE A 192 12.80 -18.09 10.56
N THR A 193 13.01 -18.07 11.88
CA THR A 193 13.22 -19.29 12.70
C THR A 193 12.02 -20.22 12.64
N ASN A 194 10.80 -19.69 12.51
CA ASN A 194 9.59 -20.51 12.40
C ASN A 194 9.36 -21.11 11.00
N GLY A 195 10.29 -20.95 10.05
CA GLY A 195 10.26 -21.59 8.73
C GLY A 195 9.06 -21.20 7.85
N ARG A 196 8.37 -20.10 8.17
CA ARG A 196 7.16 -19.66 7.44
C ARG A 196 7.47 -18.93 6.13
N LEU A 197 8.75 -18.69 5.85
CA LEU A 197 9.23 -17.93 4.70
C LEU A 197 10.03 -18.85 3.79
N CYS A 198 9.52 -19.11 2.59
CA CYS A 198 10.18 -19.95 1.60
C CYS A 198 11.45 -19.28 1.04
N GLY A 199 12.46 -20.12 0.78
CA GLY A 199 13.86 -19.83 0.43
C GLY A 199 14.14 -18.91 -0.76
N ASN A 200 15.42 -18.56 -0.92
CA ASN A 200 16.11 -17.76 -1.95
C ASN A 200 15.53 -16.38 -2.29
N ALA A 201 14.22 -16.21 -2.47
CA ALA A 201 13.59 -14.94 -2.77
C ALA A 201 13.74 -13.93 -1.61
N MET A 202 13.58 -14.38 -0.36
CA MET A 202 13.78 -13.50 0.81
C MET A 202 15.24 -13.16 1.04
N ILE A 203 16.17 -14.09 0.77
CA ILE A 203 17.61 -13.83 0.80
C ILE A 203 17.96 -12.77 -0.24
N GLY A 204 17.51 -12.95 -1.49
CA GLY A 204 17.70 -11.96 -2.55
C GLY A 204 17.10 -10.59 -2.18
N TYR A 205 15.93 -10.57 -1.56
CA TYR A 205 15.32 -9.34 -1.05
C TYR A 205 16.16 -8.66 0.04
N LEU A 206 16.66 -9.42 1.03
CA LEU A 206 17.53 -8.91 2.09
C LEU A 206 18.84 -8.35 1.53
N LYS A 207 19.48 -9.05 0.59
CA LYS A 207 20.66 -8.58 -0.14
C LYS A 207 20.39 -7.25 -0.84
N HIS A 208 19.32 -7.18 -1.61
CA HIS A 208 18.93 -5.96 -2.34
C HIS A 208 18.63 -4.79 -1.41
N LYS A 209 18.08 -5.05 -0.22
CA LYS A 209 17.80 -4.01 0.79
C LYS A 209 19.02 -3.65 1.65
N GLY A 210 20.18 -4.27 1.43
CA GLY A 210 21.41 -3.98 2.18
C GLY A 210 21.45 -4.59 3.57
N PHE A 211 20.77 -5.73 3.78
CA PHE A 211 20.81 -6.49 5.04
C PHE A 211 21.44 -7.88 4.85
N PRO A 212 22.71 -7.96 4.41
CA PRO A 212 23.40 -9.22 4.13
C PRO A 212 23.66 -10.05 5.40
N GLU A 213 23.98 -9.41 6.52
CA GLU A 213 24.20 -10.10 7.81
C GLU A 213 22.95 -10.82 8.29
N VAL A 214 21.80 -10.18 8.09
CA VAL A 214 20.50 -10.81 8.32
C VAL A 214 20.41 -12.01 7.37
N ALA A 215 20.63 -11.85 6.06
CA ALA A 215 20.58 -12.96 5.12
C ALA A 215 21.51 -14.15 5.47
N LEU A 216 22.74 -13.92 5.92
CA LEU A 216 23.75 -14.94 6.25
C LEU A 216 23.32 -15.90 7.37
N HIS A 217 22.56 -15.41 8.34
CA HIS A 217 21.97 -16.26 9.38
C HIS A 217 20.97 -17.29 8.85
N PHE A 218 20.50 -17.13 7.60
CA PHE A 218 19.38 -17.93 7.06
C PHE A 218 19.74 -18.77 5.84
N VAL A 219 20.96 -18.63 5.32
CA VAL A 219 21.44 -19.47 4.24
C VAL A 219 21.85 -20.83 4.81
N GLU A 220 21.08 -21.89 4.56
CA GLU A 220 21.45 -23.23 5.04
C GLU A 220 22.60 -23.84 4.23
N ASP A 221 22.61 -23.58 2.91
CA ASP A 221 23.61 -24.07 1.96
C ASP A 221 24.99 -23.39 2.15
N GLN A 222 26.02 -24.17 2.45
CA GLN A 222 27.36 -23.63 2.73
C GLN A 222 27.97 -22.93 1.51
N GLN A 223 27.65 -23.37 0.29
CA GLN A 223 28.11 -22.70 -0.92
C GLN A 223 27.54 -21.29 -1.07
N THR A 224 26.24 -21.13 -0.87
CA THR A 224 25.55 -19.84 -0.89
C THR A 224 26.01 -18.98 0.28
N ARG A 225 26.26 -19.56 1.46
CA ARG A 225 26.75 -18.84 2.64
C ARG A 225 28.17 -18.32 2.39
N PHE A 226 29.06 -19.13 1.85
CA PHE A 226 30.41 -18.73 1.45
C PHE A 226 30.39 -17.55 0.48
N ASN A 227 29.65 -17.68 -0.63
CA ASN A 227 29.56 -16.64 -1.65
C ASN A 227 29.01 -15.33 -1.08
N LEU A 228 27.97 -15.42 -0.23
CA LEU A 228 27.37 -14.27 0.42
C LEU A 228 28.34 -13.61 1.41
N ALA A 229 29.01 -14.39 2.25
CA ALA A 229 29.96 -13.87 3.24
C ALA A 229 31.14 -13.18 2.56
N LEU A 230 31.65 -13.76 1.47
CA LEU A 230 32.73 -13.20 0.68
C LEU A 230 32.32 -11.88 -0.01
N GLU A 231 31.11 -11.83 -0.60
CA GLU A 231 30.57 -10.64 -1.29
C GLU A 231 30.46 -9.42 -0.37
N TYR A 232 30.15 -9.64 0.92
CA TYR A 232 29.98 -8.58 1.91
C TYR A 232 31.16 -8.42 2.88
N GLY A 233 32.26 -9.13 2.67
CA GLY A 233 33.51 -8.97 3.43
C GLY A 233 33.53 -9.65 4.80
N HIS A 234 32.63 -10.58 5.08
CA HIS A 234 32.61 -11.39 6.30
C HIS A 234 33.60 -12.55 6.18
N ILE A 235 34.90 -12.25 6.23
CA ILE A 235 35.99 -13.20 5.94
C ILE A 235 36.01 -14.40 6.89
N GLU A 236 35.72 -14.22 8.18
CA GLU A 236 35.69 -15.31 9.16
C GLU A 236 34.54 -16.29 8.88
N GLU A 237 33.36 -15.78 8.53
CA GLU A 237 32.21 -16.60 8.17
C GLU A 237 32.40 -17.29 6.81
N ALA A 238 33.03 -16.60 5.85
CA ALA A 238 33.42 -17.19 4.58
C ALA A 238 34.43 -18.34 4.78
N LEU A 239 35.45 -18.14 5.62
CA LEU A 239 36.42 -19.19 5.95
C LEU A 239 35.74 -20.41 6.58
N THR A 240 34.83 -20.18 7.52
CA THR A 240 34.07 -21.25 8.19
C THR A 240 33.21 -22.02 7.19
N ALA A 241 32.45 -21.30 6.35
CA ALA A 241 31.63 -21.93 5.32
C ALA A 241 32.45 -22.71 4.29
N ALA A 242 33.66 -22.23 3.95
CA ALA A 242 34.59 -22.90 3.04
C ALA A 242 35.21 -24.18 3.64
N GLN A 243 35.33 -24.27 4.97
CA GLN A 243 35.83 -25.47 5.66
C GLN A 243 34.77 -26.60 5.69
N ASP A 244 33.49 -26.23 5.66
CA ASP A 244 32.35 -27.14 5.68
C ASP A 244 31.80 -27.49 4.28
N LEU A 245 32.47 -27.01 3.22
CA LEU A 245 32.13 -27.19 1.80
C LEU A 245 32.83 -28.43 1.21
#